data_AF-A0A1G9Y3S5-F1
#
_entry.id   AF-A0A1G9Y3S5-F1
#
_cell.length_a   1.000
_cell.length_b   1.000
_cell.length_c   1.000
_cell.angle_alpha   90.00
_cell.angle_beta   90.00
_cell.angle_gamma   90.00
#
_symmetry.space_group_name_H-M   'P 1'
#
loop_
_entity.id
_entity.type
_entity.pdbx_description
1 polymer ?
#
loop_
_entity_poly.entity_id
_entity_poly.type
_entity_poly.pdbx_seq_one_letter_code
_entity_poly.pdbx_strand_id
1 'polypeptide(L)'
;MPSHSGEISDPAEWNNPPVPKEWREKIYESMPSFDIDLTPTRGMGRIAELFRTLPESFRSSHPQVSFSASGKYAKTVIDNHQLSPQFGMNSPLGKLYELNAKVLLLGVSFSSCTSFHLAEALNEKMPTKKFGAAITEDKKRVWKWFDDYAYNSDEDFVA
;
A
#
# COMPACT_ATOMS: atom_id res chain seq x y z
N MET A 1 -4.41 -7.83 7.05
CA MET A 1 -5.22 -6.63 6.80
C MET A 1 -4.41 -5.65 5.97
N PRO A 2 -5.00 -5.00 4.95
CA PRO A 2 -4.40 -3.83 4.32
C PRO A 2 -4.05 -2.79 5.39
N SER A 3 -2.85 -2.21 5.31
CA SER A 3 -2.33 -1.19 6.21
C SER A 3 -1.74 -0.03 5.40
N HIS A 4 -2.50 0.42 4.40
CA HIS A 4 -2.06 1.42 3.43
C HIS A 4 -1.75 2.77 4.10
N SER A 5 -0.73 3.43 3.58
CA SER A 5 -0.19 4.72 4.00
C SER A 5 -0.08 5.63 2.77
N GLY A 6 -1.21 5.88 2.11
CA GLY A 6 -1.27 6.63 0.84
C GLY A 6 -0.77 8.08 0.90
N GLU A 7 -0.45 8.61 2.07
CA GLU A 7 0.20 9.93 2.24
C GLU A 7 1.68 9.91 1.87
N ILE A 8 2.32 8.75 1.85
CA ILE A 8 3.71 8.60 1.40
C ILE A 8 3.73 8.49 -0.14
N SER A 9 3.13 9.48 -0.79
CA SER A 9 2.92 9.54 -2.25
C SER A 9 3.22 10.91 -2.82
N ASP A 10 3.24 11.00 -4.14
CA ASP A 10 3.48 12.25 -4.86
C ASP A 10 2.44 13.33 -4.50
N PRO A 11 2.83 14.47 -3.87
CA PRO A 11 1.92 15.56 -3.55
C PRO A 11 1.31 16.26 -4.78
N ALA A 12 1.83 16.02 -5.99
CA ALA A 12 1.19 16.46 -7.22
C ALA A 12 -0.15 15.74 -7.49
N GLU A 13 -0.31 14.52 -6.98
CA GLU A 13 -1.49 13.66 -7.17
C GLU A 13 -2.52 13.80 -6.02
N TRP A 14 -2.22 14.58 -4.98
CA TRP A 14 -3.12 14.76 -3.84
C TRP A 14 -4.31 15.63 -4.20
N ASN A 15 -5.52 15.14 -3.89
CA ASN A 15 -6.77 15.86 -4.13
C ASN A 15 -7.66 15.96 -2.88
N ASN A 16 -7.34 15.25 -1.79
CA ASN A 16 -8.19 15.14 -0.60
C ASN A 16 -7.38 15.31 0.71
N PRO A 17 -6.90 16.52 1.04
CA PRO A 17 -6.94 17.75 0.23
C PRO A 17 -5.74 17.88 -0.72
N PRO A 18 -5.80 18.75 -1.74
CA PRO A 18 -4.62 19.13 -2.52
C PRO A 18 -3.72 20.09 -1.73
N VAL A 19 -2.46 20.21 -2.17
CA VAL A 19 -1.50 21.19 -1.63
C VAL A 19 -1.07 22.21 -2.69
N PRO A 20 -0.70 23.45 -2.29
CA PRO A 20 -0.12 24.43 -3.20
C PRO A 20 1.10 23.90 -3.94
N LYS A 21 1.27 24.30 -5.21
CA LYS A 21 2.35 23.78 -6.07
C LYS A 21 3.74 24.13 -5.52
N GLU A 22 3.86 25.31 -4.93
CA GLU A 22 5.06 25.83 -4.29
C GLU A 22 5.51 25.02 -3.06
N TRP A 23 4.64 24.19 -2.45
CA TRP A 23 5.02 23.33 -1.32
C TRP A 23 5.66 22.01 -1.75
N ARG A 24 5.44 21.59 -3.00
CA ARG A 24 5.80 20.23 -3.47
C ARG A 24 7.28 19.94 -3.36
N GLU A 25 8.13 20.89 -3.77
CA GLU A 25 9.59 20.75 -3.64
C GLU A 25 9.99 20.51 -2.18
N LYS A 26 9.42 21.29 -1.25
CA LYS A 26 9.70 21.11 0.17
C LYS A 26 9.24 19.75 0.69
N ILE A 27 8.06 19.30 0.25
CA ILE A 27 7.53 17.97 0.60
C ILE A 27 8.46 16.86 0.08
N TYR A 28 8.93 16.95 -1.17
CA TYR A 28 9.88 15.98 -1.71
C TYR A 28 11.18 15.92 -0.93
N GLU A 29 11.67 17.05 -0.42
CA GLU A 29 12.89 17.12 0.40
C GLU A 29 12.68 16.56 1.82
N SER A 30 11.55 16.87 2.46
CA SER A 30 11.40 16.70 3.91
C SER A 30 10.39 15.65 4.36
N MET A 31 9.57 15.07 3.45
CA MET A 31 8.63 14.01 3.84
C MET A 31 9.41 12.84 4.48
N PRO A 32 9.05 12.42 5.70
CA PRO A 32 9.67 11.26 6.33
C PRO A 32 9.55 10.02 5.45
N SER A 33 10.60 9.20 5.41
CA SER A 33 10.51 7.88 4.77
C SER A 33 9.49 7.01 5.50
N PHE A 34 8.87 6.09 4.76
CA PHE A 34 8.08 5.03 5.35
C PHE A 34 8.89 4.27 6.41
N ASP A 35 8.24 4.02 7.55
CA ASP A 35 8.75 3.25 8.67
C ASP A 35 7.65 2.26 9.07
N ILE A 36 8.03 0.98 9.16
CA ILE A 36 7.09 -0.13 9.39
C ILE A 36 6.34 0.06 10.72
N ASP A 37 7.01 0.57 11.75
CA ASP A 37 6.47 0.71 13.10
C ASP A 37 5.76 2.06 13.28
N LEU A 38 6.33 3.12 12.71
CA LEU A 38 5.89 4.50 12.98
C LEU A 38 4.86 5.05 12.00
N THR A 39 4.91 4.67 10.70
CA THR A 39 4.01 5.27 9.71
C THR A 39 2.56 4.82 9.95
N PRO A 40 1.60 5.74 10.20
CA PRO A 40 0.21 5.37 10.42
C PRO A 40 -0.45 4.86 9.14
N THR A 41 -1.57 4.15 9.29
CA THR A 41 -2.45 3.88 8.14
C THR A 41 -3.35 5.08 7.83
N ARG A 42 -3.82 5.16 6.58
CA ARG A 42 -4.83 6.14 6.16
C ARG A 42 -6.00 5.47 5.46
N GLY A 43 -7.21 5.82 5.87
CA GLY A 43 -8.44 5.29 5.27
C GLY A 43 -8.73 3.81 5.55
N MET A 44 -7.89 3.12 6.34
CA MET A 44 -8.03 1.68 6.63
C MET A 44 -8.94 1.37 7.82
N GLY A 45 -9.28 2.37 8.63
CA GLY A 45 -10.15 2.24 9.81
C GLY A 45 -9.41 1.88 11.11
N ARG A 46 -10.11 2.06 12.24
CA ARG A 46 -9.52 1.90 13.59
C ARG A 46 -9.03 0.47 13.88
N ILE A 47 -9.71 -0.54 13.34
CA ILE A 47 -9.33 -1.95 13.54
C ILE A 47 -7.98 -2.23 12.88
N ALA A 48 -7.76 -1.79 11.64
CA ALA A 48 -6.49 -1.99 10.94
C ALA A 48 -5.33 -1.25 11.64
N GLU A 49 -5.58 -0.02 12.10
CA GLU A 49 -4.60 0.79 12.81
C GLU A 49 -4.19 0.20 14.17
N LEU A 50 -5.14 -0.38 14.92
CA LEU A 50 -4.81 -1.13 16.14
C LEU A 50 -4.11 -2.45 15.80
N PHE A 51 -4.62 -3.20 14.81
CA PHE A 51 -4.10 -4.51 14.45
C PHE A 51 -2.63 -4.49 14.05
N ARG A 52 -2.15 -3.44 13.37
CA ARG A 52 -0.73 -3.32 13.00
C ARG A 52 0.22 -3.13 14.19
N THR A 53 -0.29 -2.71 15.36
CA THR A 53 0.52 -2.44 16.57
C THR A 53 0.42 -3.54 17.63
N LEU A 54 -0.44 -4.54 17.40
CA LEU A 54 -0.58 -5.66 18.34
C LEU A 54 0.71 -6.50 18.39
N PRO A 55 1.01 -7.11 19.55
CA PRO A 55 2.06 -8.12 19.64
C PRO A 55 1.88 -9.21 18.59
N GLU A 56 3.00 -9.69 18.03
CA GLU A 56 3.03 -10.72 16.99
C GLU A 56 2.28 -10.35 15.69
N SER A 57 2.06 -9.05 15.46
CA SER A 57 1.69 -8.50 14.17
C SER A 57 2.94 -8.04 13.43
N PHE A 58 3.04 -8.37 12.15
CA PHE A 58 4.14 -7.99 11.26
C PHE A 58 3.59 -7.20 10.10
N ARG A 59 4.34 -6.24 9.57
CA ARG A 59 3.92 -5.41 8.44
C ARG A 59 4.94 -5.43 7.31
N SER A 60 4.45 -5.47 6.08
CA SER A 60 5.29 -5.48 4.89
C SER A 60 5.88 -4.09 4.59
N SER A 61 6.99 -4.07 3.85
CA SER A 61 7.85 -2.90 3.66
C SER A 61 7.38 -1.88 2.62
N HIS A 62 6.25 -2.09 1.94
CA HIS A 62 5.81 -1.19 0.88
C HIS A 62 5.34 0.16 1.43
N PRO A 63 5.87 1.30 0.94
CA PRO A 63 5.61 2.62 1.53
C PRO A 63 4.16 3.09 1.45
N GLN A 64 3.42 2.66 0.42
CA GLN A 64 2.05 3.10 0.15
C GLN A 64 0.99 2.02 0.46
N VAL A 65 1.19 0.77 0.02
CA VAL A 65 0.18 -0.30 0.09
C VAL A 65 0.56 -1.48 1.00
N SER A 66 1.32 -1.23 2.07
CA SER A 66 1.71 -2.30 3.00
C SER A 66 0.51 -3.08 3.57
N PHE A 67 0.79 -4.31 4.01
CA PHE A 67 -0.16 -5.19 4.70
C PHE A 67 0.40 -5.57 6.07
N SER A 68 -0.48 -5.67 7.05
CA SER A 68 -0.17 -6.26 8.36
C SER A 68 -0.75 -7.67 8.46
N ALA A 69 -0.03 -8.60 9.08
CA ALA A 69 -0.44 -9.98 9.27
C ALA A 69 -0.02 -10.51 10.65
N SER A 70 -0.79 -11.45 11.18
CA SER A 70 -0.50 -12.16 12.43
C SER A 70 -0.86 -13.64 12.30
N GLY A 71 -0.24 -14.48 13.13
CA GLY A 71 -0.40 -15.93 13.13
C GLY A 71 0.59 -16.69 12.24
N LYS A 72 0.29 -17.97 12.00
CA LYS A 72 1.21 -18.98 11.44
C LYS A 72 1.94 -18.54 10.16
N TYR A 73 1.24 -17.87 9.26
CA TYR A 73 1.76 -17.47 7.94
C TYR A 73 2.14 -15.99 7.86
N ALA A 74 2.13 -15.25 8.98
CA ALA A 74 2.27 -13.80 8.97
C ALA A 74 3.55 -13.33 8.27
N LYS A 75 4.70 -13.86 8.70
CA LYS A 75 6.00 -13.52 8.11
C LYS A 75 6.06 -13.88 6.64
N THR A 76 5.54 -15.04 6.23
CA THR A 76 5.46 -15.44 4.83
C THR A 76 4.69 -14.41 4.01
N VAL A 77 3.48 -14.02 4.46
CA VAL A 77 2.60 -13.09 3.75
C VAL A 77 3.23 -11.71 3.59
N ILE A 78 3.92 -11.19 4.60
CA ILE A 78 4.47 -9.82 4.57
C ILE A 78 5.88 -9.71 3.96
N ASP A 79 6.56 -10.83 3.77
CA ASP A 79 7.95 -10.86 3.32
C ASP A 79 8.11 -10.26 1.91
N ASN A 80 9.28 -9.70 1.62
CA ASN A 80 9.70 -9.21 0.29
C ASN A 80 8.62 -8.49 -0.55
N HIS A 81 7.90 -7.54 0.06
CA HIS A 81 6.91 -6.74 -0.66
C HIS A 81 7.61 -5.69 -1.54
N GLN A 82 7.78 -6.03 -2.82
CA GLN A 82 8.47 -5.21 -3.82
C GLN A 82 7.71 -3.91 -4.10
N LEU A 83 8.44 -2.87 -4.52
CA LEU A 83 7.89 -1.53 -4.82
C LEU A 83 6.98 -1.52 -6.06
N SER A 84 7.20 -2.45 -7.00
CA SER A 84 6.37 -2.60 -8.20
C SER A 84 6.50 -4.04 -8.73
N PRO A 85 5.40 -4.69 -9.16
CA PRO A 85 4.01 -4.22 -9.01
C PRO A 85 3.54 -4.26 -7.55
N GLN A 86 2.83 -3.22 -7.12
CA GLN A 86 2.26 -3.07 -5.78
C GLN A 86 1.37 -4.25 -5.36
N PHE A 87 0.57 -4.78 -6.27
CA PHE A 87 -0.42 -5.82 -5.98
C PHE A 87 -0.23 -7.10 -6.80
N GLY A 88 0.98 -7.37 -7.30
CA GLY A 88 1.28 -8.56 -8.11
C GLY A 88 1.42 -9.86 -7.32
N MET A 89 1.82 -10.95 -8.01
CA MET A 89 2.01 -12.27 -7.38
C MET A 89 3.12 -12.30 -6.30
N ASN A 90 4.11 -11.41 -6.39
CA ASN A 90 5.15 -11.27 -5.36
C ASN A 90 4.73 -10.40 -4.17
N SER A 91 3.52 -9.80 -4.21
CA SER A 91 2.96 -8.99 -3.13
C SER A 91 2.27 -9.88 -2.07
N PRO A 92 1.86 -9.31 -0.92
CA PRO A 92 1.02 -10.01 0.04
C PRO A 92 -0.27 -10.60 -0.56
N LEU A 93 -0.85 -9.98 -1.59
CA LEU A 93 -2.05 -10.53 -2.24
C LEU A 93 -1.77 -11.82 -2.99
N GLY A 94 -0.66 -11.88 -3.74
CA GLY A 94 -0.25 -13.11 -4.43
C GLY A 94 0.02 -14.26 -3.48
N LYS A 95 0.67 -13.98 -2.35
CA LYS A 95 0.92 -14.98 -1.30
C LYS A 95 -0.36 -15.46 -0.64
N LEU A 96 -1.32 -14.57 -0.42
CA LEU A 96 -2.65 -14.95 0.10
C LEU A 96 -3.42 -15.80 -0.92
N TYR A 97 -3.27 -15.52 -2.23
CA TYR A 97 -3.84 -16.32 -3.30
C TYR A 97 -3.27 -17.75 -3.30
N GLU A 98 -1.95 -17.91 -3.21
CA GLU A 98 -1.28 -19.21 -3.13
C GLU A 98 -1.70 -20.02 -1.88
N LEU A 99 -1.98 -19.32 -0.77
CA LEU A 99 -2.46 -19.92 0.47
C LEU A 99 -3.96 -20.24 0.47
N ASN A 100 -4.67 -20.03 -0.65
CA ASN A 100 -6.12 -20.19 -0.76
C ASN A 100 -6.87 -19.43 0.35
N ALA A 101 -6.45 -18.19 0.61
CA ALA A 101 -7.00 -17.36 1.66
C ALA A 101 -8.46 -16.95 1.38
N LYS A 102 -9.19 -16.62 2.45
CA LYS A 102 -10.54 -16.06 2.37
C LYS A 102 -10.53 -14.56 2.62
N VAL A 103 -11.40 -13.83 1.95
CA VAL A 103 -11.64 -12.40 2.18
C VAL A 103 -12.88 -12.25 3.07
N LEU A 104 -12.78 -11.38 4.08
CA LEU A 104 -13.90 -10.98 4.94
C LEU A 104 -14.16 -9.48 4.75
N LEU A 105 -15.34 -9.13 4.25
CA LEU A 105 -15.84 -7.75 4.22
C LEU A 105 -16.73 -7.53 5.44
N LEU A 106 -16.17 -6.90 6.48
CA LEU A 106 -16.89 -6.65 7.73
C LEU A 106 -17.44 -5.23 7.76
N GLY A 107 -18.72 -5.07 7.42
CA GLY A 107 -19.41 -3.77 7.44
C GLY A 107 -19.00 -2.81 6.32
N VAL A 108 -18.37 -3.33 5.26
CA VAL A 108 -17.95 -2.59 4.06
C VAL A 108 -18.39 -3.32 2.79
N SER A 109 -18.43 -2.62 1.67
CA SER A 109 -18.74 -3.20 0.36
C SER A 109 -17.47 -3.60 -0.41
N PHE A 110 -17.67 -4.06 -1.65
CA PHE A 110 -16.59 -4.43 -2.56
C PHE A 110 -15.65 -3.29 -2.94
N SER A 111 -16.06 -2.03 -2.81
CA SER A 111 -15.18 -0.89 -3.06
C SER A 111 -13.95 -0.86 -2.15
N SER A 112 -14.00 -1.58 -1.01
CA SER A 112 -12.87 -1.74 -0.08
C SER A 112 -12.10 -3.07 -0.27
N CYS A 113 -12.42 -3.86 -1.30
CA CYS A 113 -11.83 -5.18 -1.52
C CYS A 113 -10.50 -5.08 -2.28
N THR A 114 -9.41 -4.84 -1.56
CA THR A 114 -8.04 -4.73 -2.12
C THR A 114 -7.63 -5.94 -2.97
N SER A 115 -8.20 -7.13 -2.72
CA SER A 115 -7.87 -8.35 -3.47
C SER A 115 -8.14 -8.26 -4.97
N PHE A 116 -9.04 -7.39 -5.42
CA PHE A 116 -9.29 -7.19 -6.85
C PHE A 116 -8.11 -6.57 -7.59
N HIS A 117 -7.24 -5.80 -6.90
CA HIS A 117 -6.02 -5.28 -7.52
C HIS A 117 -5.04 -6.37 -7.98
N LEU A 118 -5.11 -7.58 -7.42
CA LEU A 118 -4.34 -8.70 -7.94
C LEU A 118 -4.82 -9.11 -9.34
N ALA A 119 -6.14 -9.10 -9.59
CA ALA A 119 -6.70 -9.42 -10.90
C ALA A 119 -6.32 -8.36 -11.93
N GLU A 120 -6.34 -7.07 -11.54
CA GLU A 120 -5.81 -5.99 -12.39
C GLU A 120 -4.32 -6.19 -12.69
N ALA A 121 -3.49 -6.48 -11.68
CA ALA A 121 -2.05 -6.70 -11.88
C ALA A 121 -1.72 -7.88 -12.81
N LEU A 122 -2.66 -8.83 -12.97
CA LEU A 122 -2.54 -9.96 -13.89
C LEU A 122 -3.11 -9.67 -15.28
N ASN A 123 -3.78 -8.54 -15.47
CA ASN A 123 -4.31 -8.12 -16.75
C ASN A 123 -3.24 -7.35 -17.55
N GLU A 124 -2.79 -7.95 -18.65
CA GLU A 124 -1.76 -7.38 -19.54
C GLU A 124 -2.14 -6.02 -20.16
N LYS A 125 -3.43 -5.64 -20.13
CA LYS A 125 -3.93 -4.38 -20.70
C LYS A 125 -3.97 -3.23 -19.70
N MET A 126 -3.54 -3.44 -18.46
CA MET A 126 -3.59 -2.37 -17.46
C MET A 126 -2.70 -1.18 -17.87
N PRO A 127 -3.23 0.05 -17.81
CA PRO A 127 -2.40 1.23 -17.97
C PRO A 127 -1.38 1.34 -16.84
N THR A 128 -0.23 1.93 -17.13
CA THR A 128 0.80 2.24 -16.14
C THR A 128 0.89 3.73 -15.87
N LYS A 129 1.37 4.08 -14.68
CA LYS A 129 1.70 5.45 -14.31
C LYS A 129 2.93 5.49 -13.42
N LYS A 130 3.51 6.68 -13.30
CA LYS A 130 4.64 6.94 -12.42
C LYS A 130 4.15 7.27 -11.01
N PHE A 131 4.80 6.68 -10.02
CA PHE A 131 4.57 6.90 -8.59
C PHE A 131 5.86 7.37 -7.92
N GLY A 132 5.73 8.06 -6.79
CA GLY A 132 6.85 8.51 -5.97
C GLY A 132 6.57 8.27 -4.49
N ALA A 133 7.60 7.86 -3.74
CA ALA A 133 7.50 7.67 -2.30
C ALA A 133 8.82 8.02 -1.60
N ALA A 134 8.73 8.51 -0.37
CA ALA A 134 9.88 8.64 0.52
C ALA A 134 10.20 7.27 1.14
N ILE A 135 11.40 6.74 0.91
CA ILE A 135 11.86 5.45 1.44
C ILE A 135 13.25 5.58 2.07
N THR A 136 13.67 4.55 2.80
CA THR A 136 15.03 4.42 3.32
C THR A 136 15.83 3.44 2.45
N GLU A 137 16.86 3.94 1.78
CA GLU A 137 17.87 3.12 1.07
C GLU A 137 19.24 3.40 1.72
N ASP A 138 20.01 2.35 2.02
CA ASP A 138 21.33 2.47 2.67
C ASP A 138 21.35 3.38 3.91
N LYS A 139 20.32 3.26 4.76
CA LYS A 139 20.11 4.06 5.99
C LYS A 139 19.94 5.57 5.73
N LYS A 140 19.65 5.96 4.48
CA LYS A 140 19.36 7.34 4.10
C LYS A 140 17.96 7.45 3.53
N ARG A 141 17.28 8.54 3.88
CA ARG A 141 16.00 8.87 3.28
C ARG A 141 16.21 9.32 1.83
N VAL A 142 15.49 8.73 0.90
CA VAL A 142 15.48 9.09 -0.53
C VAL A 142 14.05 9.24 -1.02
N TRP A 143 13.84 10.14 -1.99
CA TRP A 143 12.61 10.15 -2.77
C TRP A 143 12.80 9.20 -3.95
N LYS A 144 12.04 8.10 -3.97
CA LYS A 144 12.14 7.07 -5.01
C LYS A 144 10.97 7.20 -5.96
N TRP A 145 11.29 7.41 -7.23
CA TRP A 145 10.33 7.26 -8.33
C TRP A 145 10.30 5.83 -8.83
N PHE A 146 9.13 5.32 -9.18
CA PHE A 146 8.91 4.00 -9.75
C PHE A 146 7.68 4.00 -10.66
N ASP A 147 7.61 3.06 -11.60
CA ASP A 147 6.45 2.87 -12.47
C ASP A 147 5.65 1.66 -12.01
N ASP A 148 4.32 1.74 -12.08
CA ASP A 148 3.41 0.67 -11.70
C ASP A 148 2.06 0.82 -12.42
N TYR A 149 1.14 -0.12 -12.22
CA TYR A 149 -0.21 -0.06 -12.77
C TYR A 149 -1.02 1.08 -12.14
N ALA A 150 -1.87 1.72 -12.95
CA ALA A 150 -2.76 2.78 -12.52
C ALA A 150 -4.06 2.20 -11.92
N TYR A 151 -3.94 1.51 -10.78
CA TYR A 151 -5.06 0.93 -10.03
C TYR A 151 -6.14 1.97 -9.67
N ASN A 152 -7.43 1.65 -9.82
CA ASN A 152 -8.54 2.54 -9.47
C ASN A 152 -9.73 1.83 -8.79
N SER A 153 -9.72 1.77 -7.45
CA SER A 153 -10.82 1.15 -6.71
C SER A 153 -12.16 1.90 -6.78
N ASP A 154 -12.14 3.22 -6.96
CA ASP A 154 -13.34 4.06 -6.88
C ASP A 154 -14.22 3.93 -8.12
N GLU A 155 -13.64 3.54 -9.26
CA GLU A 155 -14.37 3.28 -10.50
C GLU A 155 -14.56 1.78 -10.73
N ASP A 156 -13.52 0.96 -10.47
CA ASP A 156 -13.52 -0.43 -10.94
C ASP A 156 -14.26 -1.40 -10.02
N PHE A 157 -14.40 -1.06 -8.73
CA PHE A 157 -14.91 -2.00 -7.71
C PHE A 157 -16.30 -1.63 -7.16
N VAL A 158 -16.98 -0.68 -7.81
CA VAL A 158 -18.34 -0.29 -7.44
C VAL A 158 -19.33 -1.31 -8.01
N ALA A 159 -20.27 -1.76 -7.17
CA ALA A 159 -21.35 -2.67 -7.53
C ALA A 159 -22.59 -1.90 -8.02
#